data_AF-A0A2K3MNG0-F1
#
_entry.id   AF-A0A2K3MNG0-F1
#
_cell.length_a   1.000
_cell.length_b   1.000
_cell.length_c   1.000
_cell.angle_alpha   90.00
_cell.angle_beta   90.00
_cell.angle_gamma   90.00
#
_symmetry.space_group_name_H-M   'P 1'
#
loop_
_entity.id
_entity.type
_entity.pdbx_description
1 polymer ?
#
loop_
_entity_poly.entity_id
_entity_poly.type
_entity_poly.pdbx_seq_one_letter_code
_entity_poly.pdbx_strand_id
1 'polypeptide(L)'
;MQAPIFIYYQLDNYYQNHRRYVKSRSDKQLWNKASESDTSNCSPEDKTKGNAPIVPCGLIAWSLFNDTYKFSMNNKDLTVNKKNIAWSSDRGSKFGPNVYPKNFQSGELIGGGKLDESIPLSEQEDLIVWMRTAALPTFRKLYGKIETDLEANNEIEIVIQNNYNTYEFGGKKNLVLSTTTWIGGKNPFLGMAYLVVGGLSLFCAIGFILLYVIKPRLNCTFSPCLAMWTMTHMPPQHMWQAMLMWHLEGQKCYYGSYGVKIANLLEIHPTCLGTEIQGS
;
A
#
# COMPACT_ATOMS: atom_id res chain seq x y z
N MET A 1 -24.20 14.23 4.18
CA MET A 1 -23.05 13.42 4.62
C MET A 1 -23.45 12.70 5.89
N GLN A 2 -23.28 11.38 5.95
CA GLN A 2 -23.57 10.59 7.15
C GLN A 2 -22.36 10.58 8.10
N ALA A 3 -22.61 10.62 9.40
CA ALA A 3 -21.62 10.52 10.45
C ALA A 3 -21.00 9.12 10.51
N PRO A 4 -19.72 9.00 10.92
CA PRO A 4 -18.81 10.08 11.29
C PRO A 4 -18.25 10.83 10.07
N ILE A 5 -18.22 12.16 10.15
CA ILE A 5 -17.66 13.03 9.12
C ILE A 5 -16.26 13.45 9.56
N PHE A 6 -15.26 13.11 8.77
CA PHE A 6 -13.87 13.38 9.10
C PHE A 6 -13.43 14.73 8.54
N ILE A 7 -12.75 15.50 9.38
CA ILE A 7 -12.20 16.81 9.06
C ILE A 7 -10.71 16.65 8.87
N TYR A 8 -10.21 16.97 7.69
CA TYR A 8 -8.79 16.95 7.38
C TYR A 8 -8.29 18.35 7.05
N TYR A 9 -7.11 18.69 7.52
CA TYR A 9 -6.32 19.76 6.91
C TYR A 9 -5.38 19.14 5.89
N GLN A 10 -5.26 19.79 4.73
CA GLN A 10 -4.32 19.47 3.69
C GLN A 10 -3.27 20.57 3.62
N LEU A 11 -1.99 20.16 3.66
CA LEU A 11 -0.87 21.04 3.40
C LEU A 11 -0.27 20.66 2.05
N ASP A 12 -0.05 21.67 1.22
CA ASP A 12 0.64 21.54 -0.06
C ASP A 12 2.03 22.20 0.03
N ASN A 13 2.97 21.69 -0.77
CA ASN A 13 4.36 22.15 -0.81
C ASN A 13 5.07 22.07 0.56
N TYR A 14 4.77 21.04 1.37
CA TYR A 14 5.38 20.82 2.68
C TYR A 14 6.09 19.47 2.75
N TYR A 15 7.41 19.48 2.90
CA TYR A 15 8.26 18.29 2.74
C TYR A 15 8.58 17.59 4.08
N GLN A 16 7.59 16.88 4.66
CA GLN A 16 7.83 16.04 5.86
C GLN A 16 8.78 14.87 5.58
N ASN A 17 8.94 14.46 4.33
CA ASN A 17 9.78 13.35 3.90
C ASN A 17 11.27 13.71 3.78
N HIS A 18 11.67 14.95 4.06
CA HIS A 18 13.07 15.35 3.99
C HIS A 18 13.91 14.57 5.04
N ARG A 19 15.04 14.00 4.63
CA ARG A 19 15.86 13.09 5.47
C ARG A 19 16.20 13.67 6.85
N ARG A 20 16.59 14.96 6.91
CA ARG A 20 16.93 15.63 8.18
C ARG A 20 15.69 15.84 9.05
N TYR A 21 14.54 16.14 8.44
CA TYR A 21 13.29 16.35 9.16
C TYR A 21 12.81 15.03 9.78
N VAL A 22 12.73 13.95 8.99
CA VAL A 22 12.31 12.63 9.47
C VAL A 22 13.21 12.08 10.58
N LYS A 23 14.52 12.34 10.50
CA LYS A 23 15.48 11.92 11.53
C LYS A 23 15.44 12.76 12.80
N SER A 24 14.91 13.98 12.74
CA SER A 24 14.90 14.93 13.85
C SER A 24 13.77 14.64 14.83
N ARG A 25 13.93 13.53 15.58
CA ARG A 25 13.04 13.07 16.66
C ARG A 25 13.76 12.02 17.53
N SER A 26 13.27 11.78 18.74
CA SER A 26 13.77 10.72 19.63
C SER A 26 12.65 9.80 20.08
N ASP A 27 12.57 8.59 19.50
CA ASP A 27 11.50 7.63 19.80
C ASP A 27 11.59 7.13 21.25
N LYS A 28 12.80 7.03 21.82
CA LYS A 28 12.99 6.68 23.24
C LYS A 28 12.44 7.76 24.17
N GLN A 29 12.64 9.03 23.81
CA GLN A 29 12.14 10.17 24.58
C GLN A 29 10.59 10.20 24.60
N LEU A 30 9.96 9.94 23.44
CA LEU A 30 8.50 9.90 23.30
C LEU A 30 7.86 8.78 24.14
N TRP A 31 8.57 7.66 24.29
CA TRP A 31 8.07 6.49 25.00
C TRP A 31 8.38 6.48 26.50
N ASN A 32 9.58 6.91 26.89
CA ASN A 32 10.08 6.72 28.26
C ASN A 32 10.57 8.03 28.88
N LYS A 33 9.98 8.37 30.03
CA LYS A 33 10.36 9.53 30.86
C LYS A 33 11.83 9.52 31.27
N ALA A 34 12.41 8.34 31.51
CA ALA A 34 13.83 8.23 31.87
C ALA A 34 14.77 8.61 30.72
N SER A 35 14.28 8.64 29.48
CA SER A 35 15.03 9.01 28.27
C SER A 35 14.77 10.46 27.82
N GLU A 36 14.22 11.31 28.69
CA GLU A 36 13.98 12.74 28.41
C GLU A 36 15.24 13.46 27.89
N SER A 37 16.43 13.08 28.34
CA SER A 37 17.71 13.67 27.93
C SER A 37 18.29 13.11 26.62
N ASP A 38 17.73 12.02 26.07
CA ASP A 38 18.20 11.42 24.81
C ASP A 38 17.69 12.24 23.61
N THR A 39 18.43 13.31 23.32
CA THR A 39 18.09 14.33 22.33
C THR A 39 19.08 14.36 21.14
N SER A 40 19.97 13.36 21.07
CA SER A 40 21.08 13.28 20.11
C SER A 40 20.69 13.45 18.63
N ASN A 41 19.53 12.91 18.25
CA ASN A 41 19.02 12.99 16.88
C ASN A 41 18.12 14.20 16.62
N CYS A 42 17.77 14.97 17.66
CA CYS A 42 16.75 16.03 17.58
C CYS A 42 17.27 17.39 17.12
N SER A 43 18.56 17.52 16.81
CA SER A 43 19.13 18.78 16.33
C SER A 43 18.36 19.31 15.09
N PRO A 44 18.13 20.64 14.98
CA PRO A 44 18.56 21.70 15.90
C PRO A 44 17.64 21.94 17.12
N GLU A 45 16.47 21.31 17.17
CA GLU A 45 15.46 21.54 18.23
C GLU A 45 15.58 20.47 19.33
N ASP A 46 16.79 20.29 19.86
CA ASP A 46 17.13 19.30 20.88
C ASP A 46 17.04 19.86 22.30
N LYS A 47 17.50 21.10 22.51
CA LYS A 47 17.61 21.74 23.82
C LYS A 47 17.29 23.23 23.77
N THR A 48 16.93 23.80 24.92
CA THR A 48 16.80 25.26 25.07
C THR A 48 18.16 25.96 25.10
N LYS A 49 18.16 27.30 25.00
CA LYS A 49 19.37 28.12 25.19
C LYS A 49 20.06 27.86 26.54
N GLY A 50 19.29 27.48 27.56
CA GLY A 50 19.79 27.09 28.89
C GLY A 50 20.30 25.65 28.99
N ASN A 51 20.46 24.94 27.86
CA ASN A 51 20.91 23.55 27.77
C ASN A 51 19.97 22.54 28.46
N ALA A 52 18.71 22.91 28.69
CA ALA A 52 17.68 22.00 29.19
C ALA A 52 17.04 21.24 28.02
N PRO A 53 16.76 19.93 28.15
CA PRO A 53 16.13 19.16 27.08
C PRO A 53 14.73 19.69 26.77
N ILE A 54 14.38 19.70 25.48
CA ILE A 54 13.02 19.97 25.01
C ILE A 54 12.28 18.64 24.92
N VAL A 55 11.05 18.59 25.42
CA VAL A 55 10.20 17.39 25.34
C VAL A 55 8.85 17.80 24.74
N PRO A 56 8.41 17.16 23.63
CA PRO A 56 9.18 16.32 22.72
C PRO A 56 10.21 17.13 21.91
N CYS A 57 11.40 16.58 21.69
CA CYS A 57 12.44 17.21 20.88
C CYS A 57 12.28 16.94 19.38
N GLY A 58 12.90 17.80 18.57
CA GLY A 58 13.09 17.61 17.14
C GLY A 58 12.15 18.43 16.25
N LEU A 59 12.57 18.61 14.99
CA LEU A 59 11.90 19.45 14.00
C LEU A 59 10.46 19.01 13.71
N ILE A 60 10.19 17.71 13.79
CA ILE A 60 8.85 17.17 13.51
C ILE A 60 7.87 17.72 14.55
N ALA A 61 8.20 17.60 15.84
CA ALA A 61 7.35 18.11 16.89
C ALA A 61 7.34 19.65 16.88
N TRP A 62 8.51 20.29 16.74
CA TRP A 62 8.63 21.75 16.77
C TRP A 62 7.79 22.47 15.71
N SER A 63 7.57 21.86 14.54
CA SER A 63 6.76 22.44 13.46
C SER A 63 5.26 22.06 13.53
N LEU A 64 4.75 21.70 14.71
CA LEU A 64 3.36 21.28 14.93
C LEU A 64 2.34 22.25 14.33
N PHE A 65 1.43 21.73 13.52
CA PHE A 65 0.34 22.50 12.93
C PHE A 65 -0.59 23.10 14.01
N ASN A 66 -0.93 24.39 13.90
CA ASN A 66 -1.62 25.14 14.97
C ASN A 66 -2.78 26.04 14.53
N ASP A 67 -3.28 25.88 13.30
CA ASP A 67 -4.55 26.51 12.94
C ASP A 67 -5.69 25.84 13.72
N THR A 68 -6.70 26.64 14.04
CA THR A 68 -7.92 26.14 14.68
C THR A 68 -9.13 26.37 13.78
N TYR A 69 -10.05 25.42 13.83
CA TYR A 69 -11.29 25.45 13.05
C TYR A 69 -12.47 25.38 13.99
N LYS A 70 -13.39 26.34 13.88
CA LYS A 70 -14.71 26.31 14.52
C LYS A 70 -15.78 26.16 13.45
N PHE A 71 -16.73 25.28 13.71
CA PHE A 71 -17.82 24.96 12.78
C PHE A 71 -19.13 25.37 13.45
N SER A 72 -19.97 26.11 12.74
CA SER A 72 -21.32 26.49 13.16
C SER A 72 -22.31 26.13 12.04
N MET A 73 -23.51 25.70 12.43
CA MET A 73 -24.60 25.39 11.51
C MET A 73 -25.88 26.00 12.09
N ASN A 74 -26.54 26.88 11.33
CA ASN A 74 -27.74 27.60 11.79
C ASN A 74 -27.55 28.30 13.16
N ASN A 75 -26.43 28.99 13.36
CA ASN A 75 -26.02 29.62 14.64
C ASN A 75 -25.87 28.65 15.83
N LYS A 76 -25.75 27.34 15.58
CA LYS A 76 -25.41 26.35 16.60
C LYS A 76 -24.00 25.82 16.36
N ASP A 77 -23.20 25.76 17.42
CA ASP A 77 -21.86 25.21 17.35
C ASP A 77 -21.90 23.70 17.05
N LEU A 78 -21.17 23.30 16.01
CA LEU A 78 -20.93 21.90 15.69
C LEU A 78 -19.68 21.43 16.43
N THR A 79 -19.88 20.60 17.45
CA THR A 79 -18.78 20.04 18.26
C THR A 79 -17.89 19.14 17.42
N VAL A 80 -16.61 19.50 17.30
CA VAL A 80 -15.57 18.67 16.70
C VAL A 80 -14.95 17.76 17.75
N ASN A 81 -15.13 16.46 17.60
CA ASN A 81 -14.52 15.47 18.48
C ASN A 81 -13.07 15.20 18.03
N LYS A 82 -12.10 15.52 18.89
CA LYS A 82 -10.66 15.29 18.68
C LYS A 82 -10.13 14.02 19.37
N LYS A 83 -11.00 13.20 19.95
CA LYS A 83 -10.62 11.93 20.57
C LYS A 83 -10.71 10.78 19.56
N ASN A 84 -9.83 9.79 19.71
CA ASN A 84 -9.70 8.63 18.84
C ASN A 84 -9.47 9.00 17.35
N ILE A 85 -8.68 10.04 17.10
CA ILE A 85 -8.20 10.44 15.78
C ILE A 85 -6.84 9.80 15.46
N ALA A 86 -6.05 9.47 16.49
CA ALA A 86 -4.80 8.75 16.41
C ALA A 86 -5.03 7.24 16.58
N TRP A 87 -4.15 6.46 15.97
CA TRP A 87 -4.17 5.00 16.07
C TRP A 87 -3.92 4.58 17.52
N SER A 88 -4.72 3.64 18.02
CA SER A 88 -4.59 3.10 19.38
C SER A 88 -3.20 2.52 19.63
N SER A 89 -2.60 1.89 18.61
CA SER A 89 -1.23 1.38 18.68
C SER A 89 -0.20 2.50 18.87
N ASP A 90 -0.33 3.65 18.21
CA ASP A 90 0.59 4.77 18.42
C ASP A 90 0.47 5.31 19.85
N ARG A 91 -0.77 5.51 20.33
CA ARG A 91 -1.05 5.97 21.70
C ARG A 91 -0.54 5.02 22.78
N GLY A 92 -0.61 3.71 22.54
CA GLY A 92 -0.28 2.69 23.54
C GLY A 92 1.14 2.13 23.47
N SER A 93 1.86 2.29 22.34
CA SER A 93 3.18 1.67 22.13
C SER A 93 4.30 2.62 21.70
N LYS A 94 3.98 3.82 21.20
CA LYS A 94 5.00 4.80 20.75
C LYS A 94 5.09 6.01 21.65
N PHE A 95 3.97 6.44 22.22
CA PHE A 95 3.90 7.56 23.15
C PHE A 95 3.65 7.02 24.56
N GLY A 96 4.52 7.36 25.50
CA GLY A 96 4.43 6.87 26.87
C GLY A 96 3.37 7.63 27.69
N PRO A 97 2.65 6.95 28.60
CA PRO A 97 1.62 7.59 29.43
C PRO A 97 2.17 8.56 30.48
N ASN A 98 3.47 8.48 30.77
CA ASN A 98 4.13 9.28 31.80
C ASN A 98 5.15 10.29 31.24
N VAL A 99 5.05 10.61 29.95
CA VAL A 99 5.89 11.61 29.29
C VAL A 99 5.07 12.87 29.08
N TYR A 100 5.53 13.99 29.64
CA TYR A 100 4.84 15.28 29.59
C TYR A 100 5.69 16.30 28.82
N PRO A 101 5.07 17.23 28.07
CA PRO A 101 5.81 18.29 27.42
C PRO A 101 6.62 19.12 28.43
N LYS A 102 7.83 19.52 28.04
CA LYS A 102 8.71 20.39 28.84
C LYS A 102 9.48 21.31 27.92
N ASN A 103 9.51 22.60 28.26
CA ASN A 103 10.26 23.62 27.52
C ASN A 103 9.89 23.70 26.02
N PHE A 104 8.73 23.18 25.62
CA PHE A 104 8.33 23.09 24.22
C PHE A 104 7.84 24.45 23.72
N GLN A 105 8.33 24.89 22.54
CA GLN A 105 8.05 26.24 22.00
C GLN A 105 8.38 27.39 22.99
N SER A 106 9.41 27.21 23.82
CA SER A 106 9.88 28.21 24.80
C SER A 106 11.01 29.11 24.29
N GLY A 107 11.48 28.86 23.06
CA GLY A 107 12.53 29.64 22.41
C GLY A 107 12.05 30.96 21.81
N GLU A 108 12.98 31.73 21.25
CA GLU A 108 12.68 32.96 20.51
C GLU A 108 11.93 32.70 19.21
N LEU A 109 12.26 31.58 18.54
CA LEU A 109 11.56 31.13 17.35
C LEU A 109 10.49 30.11 17.76
N ILE A 110 9.26 30.38 17.34
CA ILE A 110 8.11 29.49 17.53
C ILE A 110 7.80 28.86 16.17
N GLY A 111 7.92 27.54 16.08
CA GLY A 111 7.72 26.81 14.83
C GLY A 111 6.28 26.41 14.54
N GLY A 112 5.42 26.43 15.56
CA GLY A 112 4.09 25.89 15.45
C GLY A 112 3.28 25.99 16.74
N GLY A 113 2.48 24.97 16.99
CA GLY A 113 1.55 24.91 18.13
C GLY A 113 2.26 24.62 19.44
N LYS A 114 1.63 25.03 20.54
CA LYS A 114 2.04 24.67 21.91
C LYS A 114 1.29 23.40 22.34
N LEU A 115 1.94 22.62 23.19
CA LEU A 115 1.36 21.44 23.83
C LEU A 115 0.93 21.79 25.25
N ASP A 116 -0.02 21.03 25.78
CA ASP A 116 -0.46 21.18 27.17
C ASP A 116 0.51 20.44 28.10
N GLU A 117 1.18 21.16 29.00
CA GLU A 117 2.15 20.60 29.95
C GLU A 117 1.49 19.73 31.03
N SER A 118 0.17 19.88 31.24
CA SER A 118 -0.60 19.11 32.23
C SER A 118 -1.07 17.74 31.71
N ILE A 119 -1.00 17.50 30.39
CA ILE A 119 -1.51 16.30 29.73
C ILE A 119 -0.34 15.50 29.13
N PRO A 120 -0.28 14.16 29.32
CA PRO A 120 0.80 13.36 28.76
C PRO A 120 0.74 13.30 27.22
N LEU A 121 1.88 13.08 26.57
CA LEU A 121 1.99 13.04 25.11
C LEU A 121 1.09 11.96 24.47
N SER A 122 0.81 10.87 25.18
CA SER A 122 -0.06 9.78 24.71
C SER A 122 -1.52 10.20 24.53
N GLU A 123 -1.97 11.24 25.22
CA GLU A 123 -3.34 11.77 25.16
C GLU A 123 -3.49 12.94 24.20
N GLN A 124 -2.38 13.58 23.81
CA GLN A 124 -2.37 14.70 22.87
C GLN A 124 -2.40 14.18 21.42
N GLU A 125 -3.56 13.71 20.97
CA GLU A 125 -3.70 13.01 19.67
C GLU A 125 -3.34 13.87 18.44
N ASP A 126 -3.55 15.19 18.50
CA ASP A 126 -3.15 16.13 17.45
C ASP A 126 -1.63 16.05 17.16
N LEU A 127 -0.83 15.95 18.22
CA LEU A 127 0.62 15.72 18.11
C LEU A 127 0.92 14.37 17.46
N ILE A 128 0.25 13.31 17.88
CA ILE A 128 0.49 11.95 17.39
C ILE A 128 0.20 11.85 15.87
N VAL A 129 -0.90 12.47 15.43
CA VAL A 129 -1.25 12.57 14.00
C VAL A 129 -0.18 13.33 13.22
N TRP A 130 0.36 14.42 13.80
CA TRP A 130 1.41 15.22 13.18
C TRP A 130 2.74 14.47 13.08
N MET A 131 3.17 13.81 14.15
CA MET A 131 4.43 13.06 14.26
C MET A 131 4.56 11.92 13.24
N ARG A 132 3.45 11.43 12.70
CA ARG A 132 3.45 10.47 11.60
C ARG A 132 3.80 11.13 10.27
N THR A 133 5.08 11.24 9.94
CA THR A 133 5.54 11.90 8.70
C THR A 133 4.82 11.41 7.43
N ALA A 134 4.37 12.36 6.60
CA ALA A 134 3.83 12.07 5.29
C ALA A 134 4.93 11.76 4.26
N ALA A 135 4.62 10.89 3.29
CA ALA A 135 5.57 10.49 2.24
C ALA A 135 5.65 11.47 1.07
N LEU A 136 4.60 12.28 0.86
CA LEU A 136 4.43 13.20 -0.26
C LEU A 136 4.36 14.66 0.24
N PRO A 137 4.72 15.65 -0.60
CA PRO A 137 4.69 17.07 -0.22
C PRO A 137 3.27 17.66 -0.09
N THR A 138 2.29 16.99 -0.71
CA THR A 138 0.86 17.23 -0.49
C THR A 138 0.32 16.08 0.33
N PHE A 139 -0.20 16.38 1.51
CA PHE A 139 -0.74 15.37 2.41
C PHE A 139 -1.91 15.90 3.22
N ARG A 140 -2.71 14.97 3.72
CA ARG A 140 -3.85 15.23 4.60
C ARG A 140 -3.59 14.65 5.97
N LYS A 141 -4.04 15.36 6.99
CA LYS A 141 -3.99 14.95 8.40
C LYS A 141 -5.35 15.10 9.01
N LEU A 142 -5.75 14.13 9.82
CA LEU A 142 -7.04 14.15 10.49
C LEU A 142 -6.98 15.19 11.62
N TYR A 143 -7.87 16.18 11.57
CA TYR A 143 -8.04 17.20 12.62
C TYR A 143 -9.05 16.75 13.68
N GLY A 144 -10.09 16.03 13.27
CA GLY A 144 -11.22 15.71 14.12
C GLY A 144 -12.34 15.02 13.34
N LYS A 145 -13.38 14.64 14.06
CA LYS A 145 -14.60 14.08 13.47
C LYS A 145 -15.84 14.80 14.01
N ILE A 146 -16.82 14.96 13.16
CA ILE A 146 -18.16 15.42 13.51
C ILE A 146 -19.04 14.17 13.59
N GLU A 147 -19.68 13.97 14.74
CA GLU A 147 -20.49 12.78 15.03
C GLU A 147 -21.98 12.98 14.72
N THR A 148 -22.32 14.13 14.11
CA THR A 148 -23.67 14.47 13.64
C THR A 148 -23.74 14.43 12.12
N ASP A 149 -24.87 13.99 11.60
CA ASP A 149 -25.15 14.02 10.16
C ASP A 149 -25.26 15.46 9.65
N LEU A 150 -24.79 15.68 8.43
CA LEU A 150 -24.93 16.96 7.72
C LEU A 150 -25.88 16.76 6.53
N GLU A 151 -27.07 17.34 6.59
CA GLU A 151 -28.06 17.25 5.52
C GLU A 151 -27.70 18.15 4.33
N ALA A 152 -28.27 17.83 3.16
CA ALA A 152 -28.10 18.66 1.98
C ALA A 152 -28.79 20.01 2.19
N ASN A 153 -28.20 21.08 1.67
CA ASN A 153 -28.68 22.47 1.79
C ASN A 153 -28.52 23.13 3.17
N ASN A 154 -27.89 22.47 4.14
CA ASN A 154 -27.48 23.14 5.37
C ASN A 154 -26.26 24.02 5.12
N GLU A 155 -26.33 25.29 5.47
CA GLU A 155 -25.19 26.21 5.44
C GLU A 155 -24.32 25.99 6.68
N ILE A 156 -23.03 25.73 6.43
CA ILE A 156 -22.02 25.54 7.47
C ILE A 156 -21.07 26.71 7.40
N GLU A 157 -21.01 27.48 8.47
CA GLU A 157 -20.03 28.52 8.64
C GLU A 157 -18.78 27.92 9.31
N ILE A 158 -17.62 28.26 8.76
CA ILE A 158 -16.33 27.77 9.23
C ILE A 158 -15.47 28.99 9.56
N VAL A 159 -15.18 29.17 10.85
CA VAL A 159 -14.28 30.21 11.32
C VAL A 159 -12.89 29.61 11.48
N ILE A 160 -11.93 30.14 10.73
CA ILE A 160 -10.56 29.65 10.67
C ILE A 160 -9.64 30.65 11.37
N GLN A 161 -8.92 30.20 12.39
CA GLN A 161 -7.81 30.95 12.96
C GLN A 161 -6.51 30.52 12.27
N ASN A 162 -6.02 31.39 11.39
CA ASN A 162 -4.83 31.17 10.57
C ASN A 162 -3.57 31.57 11.36
N ASN A 163 -3.01 30.62 12.11
CA ASN A 163 -1.82 30.82 12.94
C ASN A 163 -0.55 30.25 12.30
N TYR A 164 -0.69 29.26 11.42
CA TYR A 164 0.43 28.53 10.82
C TYR A 164 0.87 29.20 9.52
N ASN A 165 2.00 29.92 9.51
CA ASN A 165 2.47 30.63 8.33
C ASN A 165 2.98 29.66 7.25
N THR A 166 2.32 29.62 6.10
CA THR A 166 2.77 28.86 4.92
C THR A 166 3.23 29.74 3.76
N TYR A 167 3.13 31.06 3.89
CA TYR A 167 3.40 32.01 2.81
C TYR A 167 4.89 32.07 2.44
N GLU A 168 5.78 31.93 3.44
CA GLU A 168 7.24 32.00 3.25
C GLU A 168 7.78 30.94 2.29
N PHE A 169 7.21 29.74 2.32
CA PHE A 169 7.59 28.63 1.42
C PHE A 169 6.56 28.40 0.31
N GLY A 170 5.60 29.31 0.12
CA GLY A 170 4.57 29.20 -0.93
C GLY A 170 3.62 28.01 -0.77
N GLY A 171 3.41 27.51 0.45
CA GLY A 171 2.51 26.42 0.74
C GLY A 171 1.04 26.85 0.76
N LYS A 172 0.16 25.96 0.30
CA LYS A 172 -1.30 26.15 0.36
C LYS A 172 -1.90 25.29 1.46
N LYS A 173 -2.98 25.80 2.06
CA LYS A 173 -3.76 25.12 3.11
C LYS A 173 -5.17 24.92 2.61
N ASN A 174 -5.66 23.68 2.63
CA ASN A 174 -7.04 23.37 2.29
C ASN A 174 -7.71 22.63 3.44
N LEU A 175 -8.95 22.97 3.74
CA LEU A 175 -9.80 22.23 4.67
C LEU A 175 -10.66 21.26 3.88
N VAL A 176 -10.65 19.98 4.27
CA VAL A 176 -11.32 18.91 3.53
C VAL A 176 -12.24 18.14 4.48
N LEU A 177 -13.54 18.17 4.19
CA LEU A 177 -14.53 17.33 4.86
C LEU A 177 -14.78 16.08 4.00
N SER A 178 -14.67 14.90 4.61
CA SER A 178 -14.91 13.63 3.89
C SER A 178 -15.56 12.61 4.80
N THR A 179 -16.46 11.80 4.24
CA THR A 179 -16.86 10.53 4.83
C THR A 179 -15.92 9.43 4.33
N THR A 180 -15.82 8.34 5.08
CA THR A 180 -15.06 7.15 4.67
C THR A 180 -16.00 5.99 4.45
N THR A 181 -15.72 5.20 3.43
CA THR A 181 -16.31 3.88 3.22
C THR A 181 -15.37 2.81 3.79
N TRP A 182 -15.76 1.53 3.73
CA TRP A 182 -14.91 0.43 4.17
C TRP A 182 -13.52 0.42 3.49
N ILE A 183 -13.44 0.83 2.23
CA ILE A 183 -12.17 0.91 1.48
C ILE A 183 -11.40 2.22 1.72
N GLY A 184 -11.96 3.12 2.53
CA GLY A 184 -11.39 4.43 2.85
C GLY A 184 -12.10 5.59 2.14
N GLY A 185 -11.34 6.64 1.84
CA GLY A 185 -11.82 7.83 1.16
C GLY A 185 -11.98 7.65 -0.36
N LYS A 186 -12.47 8.70 -1.04
CA LYS A 186 -12.67 8.71 -2.48
C LYS A 186 -11.33 8.54 -3.23
N ASN A 187 -11.12 7.37 -3.82
CA ASN A 187 -10.00 7.10 -4.71
C ASN A 187 -10.41 6.15 -5.86
N PRO A 188 -10.67 6.67 -7.08
CA PRO A 188 -11.10 5.86 -8.21
C PRO A 188 -9.95 5.02 -8.82
N PHE A 189 -8.69 5.30 -8.48
CA PHE A 189 -7.52 4.66 -9.08
C PHE A 189 -7.56 3.14 -8.94
N LEU A 190 -7.89 2.64 -7.75
CA LEU A 190 -7.91 1.21 -7.48
C LEU A 190 -8.94 0.50 -8.36
N GLY A 191 -10.16 1.03 -8.44
CA GLY A 191 -11.22 0.48 -9.29
C GLY A 191 -10.84 0.48 -10.77
N MET A 192 -10.27 1.59 -11.26
CA MET A 192 -9.79 1.69 -12.63
C MET A 192 -8.65 0.71 -12.93
N ALA A 193 -7.71 0.53 -12.00
CA ALA A 193 -6.62 -0.43 -12.16
C ALA A 193 -7.15 -1.87 -12.30
N TYR A 194 -8.11 -2.27 -11.46
CA TYR A 194 -8.74 -3.60 -11.57
C TYR A 194 -9.51 -3.77 -12.89
N LEU A 195 -10.24 -2.76 -13.35
CA LEU A 195 -10.95 -2.81 -14.63
C LEU A 195 -10.00 -2.94 -15.82
N VAL A 196 -8.87 -2.23 -15.79
CA VAL A 196 -7.84 -2.31 -16.85
C VAL A 196 -7.18 -3.68 -16.88
N VAL A 197 -6.72 -4.19 -15.74
CA VAL A 197 -6.09 -5.52 -15.66
C VAL A 197 -7.07 -6.62 -16.02
N GLY A 198 -8.31 -6.55 -15.51
CA GLY A 198 -9.39 -7.46 -15.86
C GLY A 198 -9.70 -7.44 -17.36
N GLY A 199 -9.85 -6.25 -17.95
CA GLY A 199 -10.11 -6.07 -19.38
C GLY A 199 -9.00 -6.62 -20.27
N LEU A 200 -7.73 -6.37 -19.93
CA LEU A 200 -6.58 -6.93 -20.65
C LEU A 200 -6.55 -8.46 -20.57
N SER A 201 -6.80 -9.03 -19.39
CA SER A 201 -6.81 -10.49 -19.22
C SER A 201 -7.95 -11.16 -19.99
N LEU A 202 -9.14 -10.54 -20.03
CA LEU A 202 -10.28 -11.04 -20.79
C LEU A 202 -10.03 -10.97 -22.29
N PHE A 203 -9.42 -9.87 -22.76
CA PHE A 203 -9.01 -9.73 -24.16
C PHE A 203 -8.01 -10.82 -24.56
N CYS A 204 -6.99 -11.09 -23.74
CA CYS A 204 -6.06 -12.19 -23.98
C CYS A 204 -6.74 -13.56 -23.96
N ALA A 205 -7.66 -13.80 -23.03
CA ALA A 205 -8.41 -15.06 -22.96
C ALA A 205 -9.26 -15.30 -24.22
N ILE A 206 -9.98 -14.29 -24.69
CA ILE A 206 -10.74 -14.36 -25.95
C ILE A 206 -9.80 -14.62 -27.12
N GLY A 207 -8.66 -13.92 -27.18
CA GLY A 207 -7.63 -14.16 -28.21
C GLY A 207 -7.13 -15.61 -28.22
N PHE A 208 -6.84 -16.19 -27.05
CA PHE A 208 -6.42 -17.58 -26.94
C PHE A 208 -7.52 -18.57 -27.30
N ILE A 209 -8.78 -18.31 -26.92
CA ILE A 209 -9.93 -19.14 -27.29
C ILE A 209 -10.13 -19.12 -28.82
N LEU A 210 -10.07 -17.94 -29.44
CA LEU A 210 -10.18 -17.81 -30.90
C LEU A 210 -9.04 -18.55 -31.62
N LEU A 211 -7.80 -18.41 -31.14
CA LEU A 211 -6.66 -19.14 -31.70
C LEU A 211 -6.81 -20.66 -31.54
N TYR A 212 -7.31 -21.12 -30.39
CA TYR A 212 -7.56 -22.54 -30.13
C TYR A 212 -8.62 -23.13 -31.06
N VAL A 213 -9.70 -22.38 -31.34
CA VAL A 213 -10.79 -22.82 -32.22
C VAL A 213 -10.39 -22.76 -33.70
N ILE A 214 -9.67 -21.73 -34.14
CA ILE A 214 -9.28 -21.55 -35.56
C ILE A 214 -8.09 -22.44 -35.93
N LYS A 215 -7.12 -22.60 -35.02
CA LYS A 215 -5.92 -23.44 -35.22
C LYS A 215 -5.72 -24.39 -34.04
N PRO A 216 -6.58 -25.40 -33.86
CA PRO A 216 -6.38 -26.41 -32.85
C PRO A 216 -5.07 -27.14 -33.15
N ARG A 217 -4.09 -27.02 -32.24
CA ARG A 217 -2.92 -27.89 -32.31
C ARG A 217 -3.40 -29.29 -31.93
N LEU A 218 -3.19 -30.26 -32.82
CA LEU A 218 -3.33 -31.66 -32.45
C LEU A 218 -2.33 -31.94 -31.33
N ASN A 219 -2.83 -32.18 -30.11
CA ASN A 219 -2.02 -32.73 -29.04
C ASN A 219 -1.78 -34.21 -29.33
N CYS A 220 -0.96 -34.51 -30.32
CA CYS A 220 -0.26 -35.79 -30.34
C CYS A 220 0.71 -35.70 -29.16
N THR A 221 0.35 -36.34 -28.05
CA THR A 221 1.24 -36.60 -26.92
C THR A 221 2.39 -37.47 -27.42
N PHE A 222 3.34 -36.86 -28.12
CA PHE A 222 4.64 -37.44 -28.37
C PHE A 222 5.34 -37.36 -27.03
N SER A 223 5.38 -38.47 -26.29
CA SER A 223 6.25 -38.56 -25.12
C SER A 223 7.68 -38.33 -25.63
N PRO A 224 8.33 -37.17 -25.35
CA PRO A 224 9.62 -36.84 -25.94
C PRO A 224 10.70 -37.86 -25.56
N CYS A 225 10.47 -38.62 -24.48
CA CYS A 225 11.33 -39.70 -24.01
C CYS A 225 11.49 -40.86 -25.01
N LEU A 226 10.42 -41.30 -25.69
CA LEU A 226 10.51 -42.47 -26.58
C LEU A 226 11.30 -42.13 -27.87
N ALA A 227 11.18 -40.88 -28.32
CA ALA A 227 11.88 -40.35 -29.49
C ALA A 227 13.40 -40.23 -29.26
N MET A 228 13.79 -39.78 -28.07
CA MET A 228 15.21 -39.54 -27.76
C MET A 228 15.96 -40.82 -27.42
N TRP A 229 15.29 -41.82 -26.84
CA TRP A 229 15.90 -43.12 -26.52
C TRP A 229 16.12 -43.98 -27.77
N THR A 230 15.17 -43.99 -28.70
CA THR A 230 15.29 -44.75 -29.96
C THR A 230 16.38 -44.19 -30.89
N MET A 231 16.62 -42.89 -30.90
CA MET A 231 17.67 -42.27 -31.74
C MET A 231 19.09 -42.46 -31.22
N THR A 232 19.28 -42.71 -29.92
CA THR A 232 20.63 -42.79 -29.32
C THR A 232 21.19 -44.20 -29.22
N HIS A 233 20.34 -45.24 -29.30
CA HIS A 233 20.75 -46.64 -29.03
C HIS A 233 20.46 -47.63 -30.16
N MET A 234 19.95 -47.21 -31.33
CA MET A 234 19.71 -48.12 -32.46
C MET A 234 20.92 -48.26 -33.39
N PRO A 235 21.31 -49.49 -33.78
CA PRO A 235 22.35 -49.71 -34.77
C PRO A 235 21.90 -49.22 -36.17
N PRO A 236 22.81 -48.75 -37.04
CA PRO A 236 22.47 -48.02 -38.27
C PRO A 236 21.55 -48.77 -39.24
N GLN A 237 21.59 -50.10 -39.19
CA GLN A 237 20.82 -51.00 -40.05
C GLN A 237 19.30 -51.02 -39.79
N HIS A 238 18.82 -50.56 -38.63
CA HIS A 238 17.39 -50.49 -38.29
C HIS A 238 16.82 -49.05 -38.28
N MET A 239 17.67 -48.05 -38.53
CA MET A 239 17.31 -46.63 -38.50
C MET A 239 16.17 -46.30 -39.48
N TRP A 240 16.16 -46.96 -40.65
CA TRP A 240 15.11 -46.81 -41.65
C TRP A 240 13.74 -47.31 -41.17
N GLN A 241 13.68 -48.35 -40.35
CA GLN A 241 12.41 -48.85 -39.78
C GLN A 241 11.87 -47.88 -38.72
N ALA A 242 12.73 -47.30 -37.89
CA ALA A 242 12.34 -46.26 -36.94
C ALA A 242 11.86 -44.98 -37.66
N MET A 243 12.54 -44.57 -38.73
CA MET A 243 12.10 -43.47 -39.59
C MET A 243 10.77 -43.77 -40.29
N LEU A 244 10.55 -45.00 -40.75
CA LEU A 244 9.31 -45.44 -41.37
C LEU A 244 8.16 -45.47 -40.35
N MET A 245 8.39 -45.94 -39.13
CA MET A 245 7.42 -45.90 -38.02
C MET A 245 7.08 -44.45 -37.66
N TRP A 246 8.07 -43.56 -37.58
CA TRP A 246 7.85 -42.12 -37.37
C TRP A 246 7.03 -41.49 -38.51
N HIS A 247 7.28 -41.91 -39.75
CA HIS A 247 6.53 -41.44 -40.92
C HIS A 247 5.09 -41.98 -40.93
N LEU A 248 4.88 -43.25 -40.59
CA LEU A 248 3.57 -43.90 -40.53
C LEU A 248 2.72 -43.42 -39.33
N GLU A 249 3.33 -43.16 -38.17
CA GLU A 249 2.64 -42.58 -37.01
C GLU A 249 2.39 -41.07 -37.17
N GLY A 250 3.31 -40.35 -37.82
CA GLY A 250 3.07 -38.98 -38.28
C GLY A 250 1.88 -38.88 -39.24
N GLN A 251 1.67 -39.89 -40.10
CA GLN A 251 0.49 -39.97 -40.96
C GLN A 251 -0.81 -40.23 -40.18
N LYS A 252 -0.79 -40.94 -39.05
CA LYS A 252 -1.99 -41.11 -38.18
C LYS A 252 -2.45 -39.79 -37.56
N CYS A 253 -1.52 -38.88 -37.21
CA CYS A 253 -1.86 -37.53 -36.74
C CYS A 253 -2.45 -36.66 -37.89
N TYR A 254 -2.08 -36.91 -39.15
CA TYR A 254 -2.60 -36.17 -40.32
C TYR A 254 -3.99 -36.66 -40.76
N TYR A 255 -4.26 -37.97 -40.70
CA TYR A 255 -5.52 -38.55 -41.20
C TYR A 255 -6.72 -38.46 -40.23
N GLY A 256 -6.51 -38.07 -38.97
CA GLY A 256 -7.62 -37.80 -38.03
C GLY A 256 -8.51 -36.62 -38.40
N SER A 257 -8.13 -35.81 -39.39
CA SER A 257 -8.90 -34.64 -39.86
C SER A 257 -9.97 -34.97 -40.92
N TYR A 258 -9.98 -36.17 -41.49
CA TYR A 258 -11.01 -36.59 -42.44
C TYR A 258 -11.49 -37.98 -42.03
N GLY A 259 -12.72 -38.06 -41.52
CA GLY A 259 -13.31 -39.28 -40.94
C GLY A 259 -13.41 -40.46 -41.93
N VAL A 260 -12.29 -41.13 -42.17
CA VAL A 260 -12.21 -42.36 -42.96
C VAL A 260 -11.79 -43.48 -42.03
N LYS A 261 -12.76 -44.31 -41.64
CA LYS A 261 -12.52 -45.66 -41.12
C LYS A 261 -11.77 -46.45 -42.20
N ILE A 262 -10.49 -46.72 -42.01
CA ILE A 262 -9.82 -47.82 -42.71
C ILE A 262 -9.89 -49.03 -41.78
N ALA A 263 -10.83 -49.91 -42.10
CA ALA A 263 -10.87 -51.27 -41.58
C ALA A 263 -9.75 -52.10 -42.22
N ASN A 264 -9.17 -52.99 -41.41
CA ASN A 264 -8.43 -54.21 -41.77
C ASN A 264 -7.26 -54.08 -42.76
N LEU A 265 -6.04 -54.20 -42.23
CA LEU A 265 -5.07 -55.23 -42.64
C LEU A 265 -3.75 -55.01 -41.89
N LEU A 266 -3.50 -55.87 -40.90
CA LEU A 266 -2.21 -56.47 -40.48
C LEU A 266 -2.29 -56.83 -39.00
N GLU A 267 -2.77 -58.05 -38.75
CA GLU A 267 -2.51 -58.77 -37.51
C GLU A 267 -0.99 -58.96 -37.37
N ILE A 268 -0.39 -58.29 -36.38
CA ILE A 268 0.89 -58.70 -35.80
C ILE A 268 0.77 -58.54 -34.28
N HIS A 269 0.31 -59.59 -33.61
CA HIS A 269 0.79 -59.93 -32.26
C HIS A 269 2.01 -60.85 -32.47
N PRO A 270 3.07 -60.85 -31.60
CA PRO A 270 2.89 -60.98 -30.15
C PRO A 270 3.96 -60.33 -29.23
N THR A 271 3.63 -60.32 -27.93
CA THR A 271 4.53 -60.54 -26.77
C THR A 271 5.67 -59.56 -26.46
N CYS A 272 5.45 -58.73 -25.42
CA CYS A 272 6.51 -58.29 -24.52
C CYS A 272 6.71 -59.36 -23.44
N LEU A 273 7.85 -60.04 -23.45
CA LEU A 273 8.29 -61.00 -22.44
C LEU A 273 9.81 -60.90 -22.34
N GLY A 274 10.35 -60.76 -21.13
CA GLY A 274 11.78 -60.96 -20.87
C GLY A 274 12.44 -59.91 -19.99
N THR A 275 12.31 -60.12 -18.68
CA THR A 275 13.27 -59.73 -17.63
C THR A 275 14.70 -60.17 -17.96
N GLU A 276 15.72 -59.36 -17.67
CA GLU A 276 16.91 -59.84 -16.92
C GLU A 276 17.83 -58.71 -16.40
N ILE A 277 18.43 -59.04 -15.26
CA ILE A 277 19.30 -58.28 -14.36
C ILE A 277 20.76 -58.60 -14.70
N GLN A 278 21.67 -57.62 -14.58
CA GLN A 278 23.10 -57.68 -14.15
C GLN A 278 23.80 -56.43 -14.75
N GLY A 279 24.64 -55.65 -14.07
CA GLY A 279 25.40 -55.82 -12.85
C GLY A 279 26.81 -55.29 -13.10
N SER A 280 27.14 -54.12 -12.55
CA SER A 280 28.46 -53.69 -12.02
C SER A 280 28.35 -52.26 -11.50
#